data_AF-A0AAN7ZTS3-F1
#
_entry.id   AF-A0AAN7ZTS3-F1
#
_cell.length_a   1.000
_cell.length_b   1.000
_cell.length_c   1.000
_cell.angle_alpha   90.00
_cell.angle_beta   90.00
_cell.angle_gamma   90.00
#
_symmetry.space_group_name_H-M   'P 1'
#
loop_
_entity.id
_entity.type
_entity.pdbx_description
1 polymer ?
#
loop_
_entity_poly.entity_id
_entity_poly.type
_entity_poly.pdbx_seq_one_letter_code
_entity_poly.pdbx_strand_id
1 'polypeptide(L)'
;MCSRGKVIHSEARNIIRNVIEFFDQQKKTGCWSFPVEKSTELAAAATGKPISFIKTVRKEAEVAGSSKLKSPKKARTTAPNKIELNLVKNACMEITQEEWEKHCVHVKHIEEEMWKADSLTDDVTENFTFMVNTGSSDEDEWGTETDNSDCEMHFLLLCTTVVIAYLQLKNKEKQVENYIYSFVNV
;
A
#
# COMPACT_ATOMS: atom_id res chain seq x y z
N MET A 1 13.05 -48.74 11.82
CA MET A 1 12.52 -47.53 11.15
C MET A 1 13.44 -46.36 11.49
N CYS A 2 14.31 -45.96 10.57
CA CYS A 2 15.16 -44.78 10.79
C CYS A 2 14.30 -43.54 10.63
N SER A 3 13.96 -42.87 11.73
CA SER A 3 13.39 -41.53 11.67
C SER A 3 14.40 -40.65 10.93
N ARG A 4 14.00 -40.12 9.76
CA ARG A 4 14.83 -39.14 9.04
C ARG A 4 15.05 -37.98 10.00
N GLY A 5 16.29 -37.80 10.45
CA GLY A 5 16.65 -36.75 11.39
C GLY A 5 16.24 -35.39 10.85
N LYS A 6 15.75 -34.51 11.72
CA LYS A 6 15.44 -33.12 11.34
C LYS A 6 16.73 -32.48 10.81
N VAL A 7 16.65 -31.89 9.62
CA VAL A 7 17.79 -31.18 9.03
C VAL A 7 18.09 -29.94 9.86
N ILE A 8 19.29 -29.89 10.46
CA ILE A 8 19.76 -28.73 11.21
C ILE A 8 20.42 -27.77 10.20
N HIS A 9 19.97 -26.51 10.17
CA HIS A 9 20.53 -25.50 9.29
C HIS A 9 21.98 -25.13 9.68
N SER A 10 22.71 -24.50 8.76
CA SER A 10 24.13 -24.18 8.92
C SER A 10 24.42 -23.32 10.16
N GLU A 11 23.57 -22.32 10.45
CA GLU A 11 23.76 -21.46 11.63
C GLU A 11 23.72 -22.26 12.94
N ALA A 12 22.69 -23.10 13.12
CA ALA A 12 22.58 -23.94 14.32
C ALA A 12 23.75 -24.93 14.44
N ARG A 13 24.24 -25.49 13.32
CA ARG A 13 25.45 -26.34 13.30
C ARG A 13 26.71 -25.59 13.75
N ASN A 14 26.87 -24.33 13.35
CA ASN A 14 27.99 -23.50 13.77
C ASN A 14 27.94 -23.16 15.26
N ILE A 15 26.75 -22.83 15.78
CA ILE A 15 26.58 -22.59 17.23
C ILE A 15 26.97 -23.85 18.03
N ILE A 16 26.50 -25.02 17.59
CA ILE A 16 26.86 -26.30 18.24
C ILE A 16 28.37 -26.54 18.18
N ARG A 17 29.01 -26.29 17.04
CA ARG A 17 30.48 -26.40 16.88
C ARG A 17 31.22 -25.53 17.89
N ASN A 18 30.87 -24.24 18.00
CA ASN A 18 31.52 -23.32 18.92
C ASN A 18 31.41 -23.78 20.39
N VAL A 19 30.24 -24.30 20.77
CA VAL A 19 30.01 -24.81 22.13
C VAL A 19 30.90 -26.02 22.41
N ILE A 20 31.04 -26.94 21.45
CA ILE A 20 31.92 -28.11 21.56
C ILE A 20 33.37 -27.67 21.72
N GLU A 21 33.86 -26.79 20.84
CA GLU A 21 35.24 -26.29 20.86
C GLU A 21 35.57 -25.58 22.18
N PHE A 22 34.64 -24.79 22.71
CA PHE A 22 34.79 -24.11 23.99
C PHE A 22 35.00 -25.10 25.14
N PHE A 23 34.23 -26.19 25.19
CA PHE A 23 34.40 -27.22 26.21
C PHE A 23 35.64 -28.10 25.98
N ASP A 24 36.00 -28.38 24.74
CA ASP A 24 37.24 -29.10 24.42
C ASP A 24 38.49 -28.30 24.82
N GLN A 25 38.45 -26.97 24.68
CA GLN A 25 39.51 -26.10 25.19
C GLN A 25 39.60 -26.16 26.72
N GLN A 26 38.48 -26.10 27.44
CA GLN A 26 38.49 -26.26 28.91
C GLN A 26 39.05 -27.62 29.33
N LYS A 27 38.68 -28.69 28.61
CA LYS A 27 39.21 -30.04 28.83
C LYS A 27 40.73 -30.11 28.65
N LYS A 28 41.28 -29.47 27.62
CA LYS A 28 42.73 -29.39 27.38
C LYS A 28 43.45 -28.62 28.48
N THR A 29 42.88 -27.51 28.93
CA THR A 29 43.48 -26.63 29.94
C THR A 29 43.35 -27.19 31.37
N GLY A 30 42.52 -28.22 31.57
CA GLY A 30 42.32 -28.85 32.88
C GLY A 30 41.58 -27.98 33.90
N CYS A 31 41.04 -26.83 33.48
CA CYS A 31 40.33 -25.89 34.32
C CYS A 31 38.82 -26.00 34.04
N TRP A 32 38.14 -26.84 34.82
CA TRP A 32 36.68 -26.99 34.83
C TRP A 32 36.09 -26.20 35.98
N SER A 33 36.00 -24.88 35.84
CA SER A 33 35.35 -24.01 36.82
C SER A 33 34.16 -23.31 36.16
N PHE A 34 32.95 -23.61 36.62
CA PHE A 34 31.74 -22.87 36.28
C PHE A 34 31.30 -22.07 37.50
N PRO A 35 31.77 -20.82 37.66
CA PRO A 35 31.14 -19.91 38.61
C PRO A 35 29.69 -19.68 38.17
N VAL A 36 28.74 -20.10 39.01
CA VAL A 36 27.30 -20.01 38.74
C VAL A 36 26.90 -18.55 38.48
N GLU A 37 27.56 -17.60 39.16
CA GLU A 37 27.40 -16.15 39.00
C GLU A 37 27.65 -15.68 37.56
N LYS A 38 28.53 -16.34 36.79
CA LYS A 38 28.93 -15.94 35.43
C LYS A 38 28.29 -16.77 34.32
N SER A 39 27.22 -17.50 34.61
CA SER A 39 26.54 -18.38 33.64
C SER A 39 26.20 -17.70 32.30
N THR A 40 25.83 -16.41 32.32
CA THR A 40 25.49 -15.64 31.12
C THR A 40 26.70 -15.37 30.23
N GLU A 41 27.84 -15.04 30.85
CA GLU A 41 29.09 -14.75 30.15
C GLU A 41 29.65 -16.03 29.53
N LEU A 42 29.58 -17.14 30.26
CA LEU A 42 29.98 -18.46 29.76
C LEU A 42 29.12 -18.91 28.58
N ALA A 43 27.80 -18.72 28.65
CA ALA A 43 26.91 -19.03 27.53
C ALA A 43 27.20 -18.16 26.30
N ALA A 44 27.53 -16.88 26.50
CA ALA A 44 27.93 -15.98 25.41
C ALA A 44 29.24 -16.44 24.74
N ALA A 45 30.25 -16.78 25.55
CA ALA A 45 31.53 -17.29 25.06
C ALA A 45 31.37 -18.63 24.31
N ALA A 46 30.59 -19.56 24.86
CA ALA A 46 30.37 -20.87 24.25
C ALA A 46 29.58 -20.79 22.94
N THR A 47 28.54 -19.96 22.88
CA THR A 47 27.70 -19.83 21.68
C THR A 47 28.27 -18.88 20.63
N GLY A 48 29.23 -18.03 21.01
CA GLY A 48 29.77 -16.97 20.15
C GLY A 48 28.77 -15.85 19.85
N LYS A 49 27.78 -15.64 20.73
CA LYS A 49 26.75 -14.60 20.60
C LYS A 49 26.95 -13.52 21.70
N PRO A 50 26.51 -12.27 21.48
CA PRO A 50 26.73 -11.21 22.45
C PRO A 50 25.93 -11.44 23.75
N ILE A 51 26.45 -10.95 24.88
CA ILE A 51 25.84 -11.12 26.21
C ILE A 51 24.40 -10.58 26.24
N SER A 52 24.14 -9.45 25.58
CA SER A 52 22.80 -8.86 25.46
C SER A 52 21.81 -9.81 24.79
N PHE A 53 22.23 -10.51 23.73
CA PHE A 53 21.41 -11.51 23.05
C PHE A 53 21.06 -12.67 23.99
N ILE A 54 22.04 -13.21 24.72
CA ILE A 54 21.78 -14.27 25.70
C ILE A 54 20.82 -13.80 26.80
N LYS A 55 20.97 -12.57 27.29
CA LYS A 55 20.02 -11.97 28.27
C LYS A 55 18.61 -11.88 27.71
N THR A 56 18.45 -11.45 26.46
CA THR A 56 17.14 -11.39 25.79
C THR A 56 16.53 -12.78 25.66
N VAL A 57 17.30 -13.76 25.16
CA VAL A 57 16.83 -15.15 25.03
C VAL A 57 16.42 -15.73 26.38
N ARG A 58 17.15 -15.45 27.46
CA ARG A 58 16.79 -15.91 28.81
C ARG A 58 15.45 -15.31 29.27
N LYS A 59 15.24 -14.01 29.07
CA LYS A 59 13.95 -13.35 29.38
C LYS A 59 12.80 -13.93 28.55
N GLU A 60 13.03 -14.16 27.25
CA GLU A 60 12.03 -14.80 26.38
C GLU A 60 11.72 -16.24 26.80
N ALA A 61 12.71 -16.98 27.29
CA ALA A 61 12.54 -18.34 27.79
C ALA A 61 11.77 -18.38 29.12
N GLU A 62 12.02 -17.44 30.04
CA GLU A 62 11.24 -17.31 31.28
C GLU A 62 9.75 -17.06 30.98
N VAL A 63 9.47 -16.18 30.00
CA VAL A 63 8.09 -15.89 29.57
C VAL A 63 7.44 -17.09 28.86
N ALA A 64 8.21 -17.86 28.09
CA ALA A 64 7.71 -19.02 27.35
C ALA A 64 7.58 -20.29 28.21
N GLY A 65 8.33 -20.41 29.31
CA GLY A 65 8.40 -21.62 30.12
C GLY A 65 8.92 -22.82 29.31
N SER A 66 8.16 -23.93 29.30
CA SER A 66 8.49 -25.13 28.52
C SER A 66 8.05 -25.06 27.04
N SER A 67 7.35 -23.98 26.64
CA SER A 67 6.87 -23.82 25.28
C SER A 67 7.96 -23.33 24.32
N LYS A 68 7.75 -23.53 23.02
CA LYS A 68 8.69 -23.09 21.98
C LYS A 68 8.81 -21.55 21.98
N LEU A 69 10.04 -21.04 21.98
CA LEU A 69 10.29 -19.60 21.82
C LEU A 69 9.65 -19.08 20.52
N LYS A 70 9.00 -17.92 20.63
CA LYS A 70 8.45 -17.23 19.47
C LYS A 70 9.59 -16.68 18.64
N SER A 71 9.48 -16.77 17.31
CA SER A 71 10.44 -16.11 16.43
C SER A 71 10.46 -14.61 16.74
N PRO A 72 11.63 -13.95 16.72
CA PRO A 72 11.73 -12.51 16.90
C PRO A 72 10.74 -11.82 15.96
N LYS A 73 9.70 -11.22 16.55
CA LYS A 73 8.62 -10.64 15.76
C LYS A 73 9.16 -9.34 15.19
N LYS A 74 9.49 -9.31 13.89
CA LYS A 74 9.62 -8.03 13.17
C LYS A 74 8.32 -7.28 13.46
N ALA A 75 8.43 -6.11 14.09
CA ALA A 75 7.28 -5.23 14.27
C ALA A 75 6.75 -4.96 12.85
N ARG A 76 5.68 -5.64 12.47
CA ARG A 76 4.93 -5.26 11.29
C ARG A 76 4.27 -3.95 11.69
N THR A 77 4.77 -2.84 11.14
CA THR A 77 3.92 -1.68 10.90
C THR A 77 2.80 -2.19 10.02
N THR A 78 1.70 -2.63 10.63
CA THR A 78 0.46 -2.82 9.91
C THR A 78 0.18 -1.44 9.31
N ALA A 79 0.28 -1.32 7.99
CA ALA A 79 -0.07 -0.09 7.31
C ALA A 79 -1.47 0.34 7.81
N PRO A 80 -1.73 1.63 8.05
CA PRO A 80 -3.03 2.13 8.49
C PRO A 80 -4.08 2.07 7.36
N ASN A 81 -4.11 0.99 6.57
CA ASN A 81 -5.15 0.70 5.59
C ASN A 81 -6.41 0.11 6.26
N LYS A 82 -6.72 0.61 7.46
CA LYS A 82 -8.08 0.67 7.96
C LYS A 82 -8.50 2.13 7.92
N ILE A 83 -8.28 2.78 6.77
CA ILE A 83 -9.00 4.01 6.43
C ILE A 83 -10.46 3.67 6.65
N GLU A 84 -11.04 4.45 7.55
CA GLU A 84 -12.25 4.15 8.26
C GLU A 84 -13.41 4.03 7.27
N LEU A 85 -13.77 2.78 6.96
CA LEU A 85 -14.98 2.45 6.20
C LEU A 85 -16.22 3.20 6.75
N ASN A 86 -16.21 3.53 8.03
CA ASN A 86 -17.22 4.33 8.70
C ASN A 86 -17.14 5.82 8.34
N LEU A 87 -15.95 6.40 8.19
CA LEU A 87 -15.77 7.80 7.80
C LEU A 87 -16.26 8.03 6.37
N VAL A 88 -15.92 7.10 5.45
CA VAL A 88 -16.43 7.12 4.07
C VAL A 88 -17.95 6.92 4.03
N LYS A 89 -18.49 5.99 4.84
CA LYS A 89 -19.95 5.78 4.94
C LYS A 89 -20.66 7.02 5.46
N ASN A 90 -20.13 7.68 6.48
CA ASN A 90 -20.72 8.88 7.06
C ASN A 90 -20.73 10.03 6.05
N ALA A 91 -19.58 10.29 5.40
CA ALA A 91 -19.49 11.31 4.35
C ALA A 91 -20.46 11.04 3.19
N CYS A 92 -20.64 9.78 2.77
CA CYS A 92 -21.63 9.44 1.74
C CYS A 92 -23.09 9.62 2.17
N MET A 93 -23.41 9.57 3.48
CA MET A 93 -24.76 9.82 3.98
C MET A 93 -25.05 11.30 4.22
N GLU A 94 -24.02 12.12 4.41
CA GLU A 94 -24.15 13.57 4.62
C GLU A 94 -24.54 14.32 3.34
N ILE A 95 -24.17 13.79 2.16
CA ILE A 95 -24.52 14.43 0.89
C ILE A 95 -25.99 14.15 0.56
N THR A 96 -26.80 15.20 0.61
CA THR A 96 -28.23 15.15 0.31
C THR A 96 -28.50 15.14 -1.20
N GLN A 97 -29.70 14.69 -1.60
CA GLN A 97 -30.10 14.71 -3.01
C GLN A 97 -30.13 16.12 -3.59
N GLU A 98 -30.58 17.11 -2.82
CA GLU A 98 -30.63 18.52 -3.24
C GLU A 98 -29.23 19.08 -3.52
N GLU A 99 -28.23 18.70 -2.71
CA GLU A 99 -26.82 19.06 -2.91
C GLU A 99 -26.30 18.47 -4.23
N TRP A 100 -26.62 17.21 -4.51
CA TRP A 100 -26.27 16.55 -5.77
C TRP A 100 -26.93 17.21 -7.00
N GLU A 101 -28.21 17.54 -6.91
CA GLU A 101 -28.94 18.20 -8.00
C GLU A 101 -28.33 19.57 -8.32
N LYS A 102 -27.95 20.33 -7.29
CA LYS A 102 -27.25 21.60 -7.44
C LYS A 102 -25.89 21.44 -8.14
N HIS A 103 -25.13 20.41 -7.77
CA HIS A 103 -23.86 20.10 -8.44
C HIS A 103 -24.06 19.71 -9.91
N CYS A 104 -25.07 18.90 -10.22
CA CYS A 104 -25.40 18.52 -11.59
C CYS A 104 -25.79 19.73 -12.44
N VAL A 105 -26.61 20.64 -11.91
CA VAL A 105 -26.99 21.88 -12.60
C VAL A 105 -25.78 22.77 -12.85
N HIS A 106 -24.88 22.88 -11.88
CA HIS A 106 -23.66 23.67 -12.03
C HIS A 106 -22.73 23.13 -13.12
N VAL A 107 -22.50 21.81 -13.15
CA VAL A 107 -21.68 21.18 -14.20
C VAL A 107 -22.31 21.36 -15.58
N LYS A 108 -23.63 21.21 -15.69
CA LYS A 108 -24.35 21.44 -16.94
C LYS A 108 -24.19 22.88 -17.44
N HIS A 109 -24.23 23.85 -16.52
CA HIS A 109 -24.00 25.26 -16.87
C HIS A 109 -22.58 25.50 -17.39
N ILE A 110 -21.57 24.94 -16.72
CA ILE A 110 -20.17 25.02 -17.18
C ILE A 110 -20.01 24.40 -18.56
N GLU A 111 -20.59 23.21 -18.77
CA GLU A 111 -20.56 22.54 -20.07
C GLU A 111 -21.18 23.42 -21.16
N GLU A 112 -22.37 23.96 -20.95
CA GLU A 112 -23.03 24.86 -21.90
C GLU A 112 -22.22 26.14 -22.18
N GLU A 113 -21.51 26.68 -21.19
CA GLU A 113 -20.60 27.82 -21.38
C GLU A 113 -19.38 27.43 -22.21
N MET A 114 -18.77 26.27 -21.95
CA MET A 114 -17.65 25.75 -22.74
C MET A 114 -18.05 25.50 -24.18
N TRP A 115 -19.22 24.89 -24.43
CA TRP A 115 -19.76 24.68 -25.78
C TRP A 115 -19.96 26.00 -26.54
N LYS A 116 -20.43 27.06 -25.86
CA LYS A 116 -20.60 28.39 -26.49
C LYS A 116 -19.27 29.07 -26.78
N ALA A 117 -18.29 28.93 -25.88
CA ALA A 117 -16.95 29.49 -26.08
C ALA A 117 -16.20 28.77 -27.21
N ASP A 118 -16.39 27.46 -27.34
CA ASP A 118 -15.77 26.63 -28.38
C ASP A 118 -16.39 26.90 -29.76
N SER A 119 -17.72 27.10 -29.82
CA SER A 119 -18.40 27.55 -31.05
C SER A 119 -17.91 28.92 -31.56
N LEU A 120 -17.26 29.73 -30.72
CA LEU A 120 -16.62 31.00 -31.11
C LEU A 120 -15.27 30.80 -31.81
N THR A 121 -14.69 29.59 -31.70
CA THR A 121 -13.41 29.23 -32.32
C THR A 121 -13.57 28.64 -33.73
N ASP A 122 -14.73 28.04 -34.04
CA ASP A 122 -15.08 27.59 -35.39
C ASP A 122 -15.25 28.77 -36.37
N ASP A 123 -15.91 29.85 -35.95
CA ASP A 123 -16.12 31.04 -36.80
C ASP A 123 -14.80 31.76 -37.17
N VAL A 124 -13.77 31.65 -36.32
CA VAL A 124 -12.45 32.26 -36.56
C VAL A 124 -11.56 31.35 -37.41
N THR A 125 -11.75 30.03 -37.34
CA THR A 125 -10.96 29.07 -38.11
C THR A 125 -11.40 28.96 -39.58
N GLU A 126 -12.67 29.24 -39.90
CA GLU A 126 -13.15 29.25 -41.30
C GLU A 126 -12.68 30.47 -42.12
N ASN A 127 -12.24 31.56 -41.49
CA ASN A 127 -11.82 32.78 -42.21
C ASN A 127 -10.32 32.83 -42.54
N PHE A 128 -9.52 31.82 -42.18
CA PHE A 128 -8.16 31.68 -42.68
C PHE A 128 -8.19 31.07 -44.08
N THR A 129 -8.43 31.92 -45.09
CA THR A 129 -8.04 31.58 -46.47
C THR A 129 -6.52 31.54 -46.52
N PHE A 130 -5.93 30.36 -46.34
CA PHE A 130 -4.50 30.15 -46.56
C PHE A 130 -4.22 30.29 -48.06
N MET A 131 -3.79 31.48 -48.49
CA MET A 131 -3.24 31.68 -49.82
C MET A 131 -1.88 30.95 -49.86
N VAL A 132 -1.90 29.68 -50.32
CA VAL A 132 -0.69 28.87 -50.48
C VAL A 132 0.11 29.43 -51.64
N ASN A 133 1.08 30.30 -51.34
CA ASN A 133 2.15 30.59 -52.29
C ASN A 133 3.16 29.45 -52.19
N THR A 134 3.20 28.60 -53.22
CA THR A 134 4.15 27.49 -53.33
C THR A 134 5.55 28.03 -53.64
N GLY A 135 6.27 28.47 -52.61
CA GLY A 135 7.62 28.97 -52.80
C GLY A 135 8.38 29.27 -51.52
N SER A 136 9.35 28.40 -51.25
CA SER A 136 10.56 28.60 -50.43
C SER A 136 10.49 28.25 -48.94
N SER A 137 11.18 27.14 -48.63
CA SER A 137 12.22 26.97 -47.59
C SER A 137 12.24 28.01 -46.47
N ASP A 138 12.00 27.58 -45.23
CA ASP A 138 13.05 27.41 -44.22
C ASP A 138 12.48 26.68 -42.97
N GLU A 139 13.32 25.84 -42.39
CA GLU A 139 13.00 24.93 -41.29
C GLU A 139 13.23 25.64 -39.96
N ASP A 140 12.22 26.34 -39.44
CA ASP A 140 12.33 26.99 -38.13
C ASP A 140 11.87 26.06 -36.99
N GLU A 141 12.78 25.87 -36.05
CA GLU A 141 12.71 25.12 -34.79
C GLU A 141 11.69 25.77 -33.84
N TRP A 142 10.50 25.17 -33.72
CA TRP A 142 9.46 25.63 -32.79
C TRP A 142 9.77 25.16 -31.37
N GLY A 143 10.20 26.09 -30.52
CA GLY A 143 10.32 25.88 -29.09
C GLY A 143 8.99 25.43 -28.48
N THR A 144 8.97 24.23 -27.92
CA THR A 144 7.83 23.72 -27.15
C THR A 144 7.88 24.28 -25.74
N GLU A 145 7.31 25.47 -25.54
CA GLU A 145 6.75 25.82 -24.25
C GLU A 145 5.26 25.46 -24.26
N THR A 146 4.85 24.51 -23.41
CA THR A 146 3.97 24.76 -22.27
C THR A 146 3.45 23.42 -21.77
N ASP A 147 3.96 22.98 -20.62
CA ASP A 147 3.36 21.92 -19.81
C ASP A 147 1.91 22.32 -19.45
N ASN A 148 0.92 21.72 -20.09
CA ASN A 148 -0.48 21.80 -19.64
C ASN A 148 -1.22 20.45 -19.74
N SER A 149 -0.47 19.35 -19.83
CA SER A 149 -1.00 17.98 -19.96
C SER A 149 -1.68 17.43 -18.69
N ASP A 150 -1.55 18.12 -17.55
CA ASP A 150 -2.10 17.64 -16.27
C ASP A 150 -3.57 18.06 -16.05
N CYS A 151 -4.04 19.13 -16.70
CA CYS A 151 -5.42 19.60 -16.54
C CYS A 151 -6.42 18.75 -17.34
N GLU A 152 -6.04 18.28 -18.52
CA GLU A 152 -6.89 17.47 -19.41
C GLU A 152 -7.12 16.06 -18.84
N MET A 153 -6.08 15.48 -18.23
CA MET A 153 -6.17 14.18 -17.54
C MET A 153 -7.04 14.23 -16.28
N HIS A 154 -7.05 15.33 -15.54
CA HIS A 154 -7.90 15.49 -14.36
C HIS A 154 -9.39 15.62 -14.75
N PHE A 155 -9.69 16.26 -15.87
CA PHE A 155 -11.06 16.43 -16.37
C PHE A 155 -11.69 15.10 -16.81
N LEU A 156 -10.93 14.27 -17.54
CA LEU A 156 -11.37 12.93 -17.93
C LEU A 156 -11.56 11.99 -16.72
N LEU A 157 -10.73 12.13 -15.68
CA LEU A 157 -10.89 11.40 -14.42
C LEU A 157 -12.15 11.83 -13.65
N LEU A 158 -12.48 13.12 -13.63
CA LEU A 158 -13.72 13.60 -13.01
C LEU A 158 -14.96 13.14 -13.80
N CYS A 159 -14.96 13.25 -15.13
CA CYS A 159 -16.07 12.76 -15.96
C CYS A 159 -16.30 11.25 -15.78
N THR A 160 -15.24 10.44 -15.81
CA THR A 160 -15.38 8.99 -15.65
C THR A 160 -15.86 8.60 -14.25
N THR A 161 -15.37 9.26 -13.20
CA THR A 161 -15.81 8.97 -11.82
C THR A 161 -17.26 9.38 -11.57
N VAL A 162 -17.71 10.51 -12.12
CA VAL A 162 -19.12 10.95 -12.05
C VAL A 162 -20.05 10.00 -12.80
N VAL A 163 -19.66 9.55 -13.99
CA VAL A 163 -20.45 8.57 -14.77
C VAL A 163 -20.53 7.23 -14.03
N ILE A 164 -19.43 6.76 -13.43
CA ILE A 164 -19.43 5.53 -12.63
C ILE A 164 -20.34 5.67 -11.40
N ALA A 165 -20.31 6.81 -10.70
CA ALA A 165 -21.18 7.08 -9.56
C ALA A 165 -22.66 7.10 -9.97
N TYR A 166 -23.00 7.75 -11.09
CA TYR A 166 -24.35 7.78 -11.65
C TYR A 166 -24.86 6.37 -12.00
N LEU A 167 -24.02 5.55 -12.65
CA LEU A 167 -24.37 4.16 -12.98
C LEU A 167 -24.57 3.30 -11.73
N GLN A 168 -23.80 3.53 -10.67
CA GLN A 168 -23.99 2.82 -9.39
C GLN A 168 -25.29 3.23 -8.69
N LEU A 169 -25.68 4.51 -8.75
CA LEU A 169 -26.96 5.00 -8.22
C LEU A 169 -28.14 4.39 -8.99
N LYS A 170 -28.12 4.44 -10.33
CA LYS A 170 -29.14 3.80 -11.18
C LYS A 170 -29.30 2.31 -10.91
N ASN A 171 -28.21 1.60 -10.61
CA ASN A 171 -28.26 0.18 -10.29
C ASN A 171 -28.89 -0.09 -8.90
N LYS A 172 -28.66 0.80 -7.93
CA LYS A 172 -29.29 0.72 -6.60
C LYS A 172 -30.77 1.06 -6.64
N GLU A 173 -31.20 2.04 -7.44
CA GLU A 173 -32.64 2.34 -7.66
C GLU A 173 -33.38 1.11 -8.18
N LYS A 174 -32.85 0.41 -9.19
CA LYS A 174 -33.45 -0.83 -9.72
C LYS A 174 -33.52 -1.96 -8.69
N GLN A 175 -32.54 -2.07 -7.80
CA GLN A 175 -32.54 -3.08 -6.72
C GLN A 175 -33.64 -2.76 -5.68
N VAL A 176 -33.82 -1.49 -5.35
CA VAL A 176 -34.85 -1.03 -4.41
C VAL A 176 -36.25 -1.18 -5.00
N GLU A 177 -36.45 -0.82 -6.28
CA GLU A 177 -37.73 -1.03 -6.97
C GLU A 177 -38.10 -2.52 -7.05
N ASN A 178 -37.16 -3.40 -7.39
CA ASN A 178 -37.39 -4.85 -7.38
C ASN A 178 -37.74 -5.38 -5.97
N TYR A 179 -37.10 -4.85 -4.93
CA TYR A 179 -37.39 -5.23 -3.55
C TYR A 179 -38.80 -4.78 -3.13
N ILE A 180 -39.21 -3.57 -3.49
CA ILE A 180 -40.55 -3.04 -3.22
C ILE A 180 -41.63 -3.83 -4.00
N TYR A 181 -41.40 -4.15 -5.28
CA TYR A 181 -42.34 -4.96 -6.07
C TYR A 181 -42.49 -6.40 -5.55
N SER A 182 -41.45 -6.96 -4.94
CA SER A 182 -41.53 -8.28 -4.28
C SER A 182 -42.27 -8.24 -2.95
N PHE A 183 -42.34 -7.09 -2.29
CA PHE A 183 -42.99 -6.92 -0.98
C PHE A 183 -44.48 -6.54 -1.11
N VAL A 184 -44.88 -5.90 -2.20
CA VAL A 184 -46.28 -5.50 -2.46
C VAL A 184 -47.12 -6.64 -3.08
N ASN A 185 -46.50 -7.72 -3.57
CA ASN A 185 -47.18 -8.89 -4.15
C ASN A 185 -47.23 -10.12 -3.22
N VAL A 186 -47.18 -9.91 -1.89
CA VAL A 186 -47.48 -10.91 -0.85
C VAL A 186 -48.77 -10.52 -0.14
#